data_AF-A0A535HP28-F1
#
_entry.id   AF-A0A535HP28-F1
#
_cell.length_a   1.000
_cell.length_b   1.000
_cell.length_c   1.000
_cell.angle_alpha   90.00
_cell.angle_beta   90.00
_cell.angle_gamma   90.00
#
_symmetry.space_group_name_H-M   'P 1'
#
loop_
_entity.id
_entity.type
_entity.pdbx_description
1 polymer ?
#
loop_
_entity_poly.entity_id
_entity_poly.type
_entity_poly.pdbx_seq_one_letter_code
_entity_poly.pdbx_strand_id
1 'polypeptide(L)'
;MAAPRRNDRARRPAPSGMVLRNEAGTHEVEVSRALSQWAVTVTSLADNRMICQDFFSRRWEAVARAEDFVRLLNRKEPPPGW
;
A
#
# COMPACT_ATOMS: atom_id res chain seq x y z
N MET A 1 -24.70 -23.68 -20.83
CA MET A 1 -24.03 -23.63 -19.50
C MET A 1 -22.58 -24.04 -19.72
N ALA A 2 -21.49 -23.38 -19.30
CA ALA A 2 -21.22 -22.15 -18.55
C ALA A 2 -19.83 -21.60 -19.01
N ALA A 3 -19.55 -20.33 -18.69
CA ALA A 3 -18.55 -19.42 -19.25
C ALA A 3 -17.04 -19.81 -19.12
N PRO A 4 -16.14 -19.23 -19.95
CA PRO A 4 -14.71 -19.52 -19.94
C PRO A 4 -14.02 -18.84 -18.74
N ARG A 5 -13.20 -19.60 -18.00
CA ARG A 5 -12.40 -19.04 -16.90
C ARG A 5 -11.16 -18.31 -17.46
N ARG A 6 -11.37 -17.04 -17.79
CA ARG A 6 -10.31 -16.04 -17.95
C ARG A 6 -9.61 -15.88 -16.61
N ASN A 7 -8.38 -16.38 -16.51
CA ASN A 7 -7.48 -15.98 -15.44
C ASN A 7 -6.10 -15.70 -16.04
N ASP A 8 -6.04 -14.56 -16.73
CA ASP A 8 -4.82 -13.95 -17.24
C ASP A 8 -4.06 -13.36 -16.04
N ARG A 9 -3.47 -14.24 -15.23
CA ARG A 9 -2.58 -13.86 -14.12
C ARG A 9 -1.17 -13.71 -14.68
N ALA A 10 -1.04 -12.84 -15.68
CA ALA A 10 0.24 -12.50 -16.29
C ALA A 10 1.18 -11.94 -15.22
N ARG A 11 2.29 -12.66 -15.01
CA ARG A 11 3.56 -12.19 -14.42
C ARG A 11 3.41 -11.35 -13.14
N ARG A 12 3.24 -12.02 -12.00
CA ARG A 12 3.62 -11.43 -10.71
C ARG A 12 5.11 -11.72 -10.48
N PRO A 13 6.05 -10.77 -10.68
CA PRO A 13 7.38 -10.96 -10.11
C PRO A 13 7.21 -11.13 -8.59
N ALA A 14 8.00 -12.01 -7.98
CA ALA A 14 7.86 -12.41 -6.57
C ALA A 14 7.53 -11.21 -5.67
N PRO A 15 6.52 -11.29 -4.79
CA PRO A 15 6.07 -10.15 -4.01
C PRO A 15 7.13 -9.84 -2.94
N SER A 16 8.17 -9.12 -3.33
CA SER A 16 8.96 -8.33 -2.38
C SER A 16 8.13 -7.14 -1.87
N GLY A 17 6.94 -6.93 -2.47
CA GLY A 17 5.90 -6.01 -2.08
C GLY A 17 5.10 -6.48 -0.87
N MET A 18 5.16 -5.77 0.26
CA MET A 18 4.25 -5.95 1.39
C MET A 18 3.10 -4.94 1.24
N VAL A 19 1.86 -5.40 1.20
CA VAL A 19 0.69 -4.54 1.09
C VAL A 19 -0.05 -4.53 2.42
N LEU A 20 -0.24 -3.34 2.98
CA LEU A 20 -1.05 -3.10 4.15
C LEU A 20 -2.30 -2.33 3.74
N ARG A 21 -3.47 -2.72 4.24
CA ARG A 21 -4.73 -2.03 3.96
C ARG A 21 -5.31 -1.51 5.26
N ASN A 22 -5.92 -0.33 5.20
CA ASN A 22 -6.62 0.22 6.34
C ASN A 22 -7.92 -0.57 6.62
N GLU A 23 -8.46 -0.49 7.84
CA GLU A 23 -9.64 -1.24 8.28
C GLU A 23 -10.90 -0.84 7.50
N ALA A 24 -11.03 0.44 7.15
CA ALA A 24 -12.12 0.92 6.33
C ALA A 24 -12.03 0.48 4.86
N GLY A 25 -10.91 -0.13 4.46
CA GLY A 25 -10.67 -0.61 3.11
C GLY A 25 -10.63 0.51 2.05
N THR A 26 -10.43 1.75 2.45
CA THR A 26 -10.40 2.94 1.58
C THR A 26 -9.00 3.25 1.04
N HIS A 27 -7.96 2.81 1.74
CA HIS A 27 -6.57 3.13 1.43
C HIS A 27 -5.69 1.87 1.50
N GLU A 28 -4.75 1.80 0.58
CA GLU A 28 -3.75 0.76 0.50
C GLU A 28 -2.35 1.36 0.61
N VAL A 29 -1.48 0.73 1.36
CA VAL A 29 -0.09 1.11 1.57
C VAL A 29 0.79 -0.04 1.11
N GLU A 30 1.50 0.14 0.01
CA GLU A 30 2.40 -0.85 -0.58
C GLU A 30 3.85 -0.52 -0.27
N VAL A 31 4.59 -1.47 0.27
CA VAL A 31 6.04 -1.42 0.46
C VAL A 31 6.71 -2.29 -0.58
N SER A 32 7.27 -1.71 -1.64
CA SER A 32 7.91 -2.44 -2.73
C SER A 32 9.39 -2.10 -2.86
N ARG A 33 10.17 -3.02 -3.43
CA ARG A 33 11.57 -2.77 -3.73
C ARG A 33 11.66 -1.97 -5.03
N ALA A 34 12.20 -0.75 -4.95
CA ALA A 34 12.40 0.14 -6.09
C ALA A 34 13.89 0.39 -6.32
N LEU A 35 14.46 -0.29 -7.33
CA LEU A 35 15.89 -0.23 -7.65
C LEU A 35 16.78 -0.52 -6.43
N SER A 36 17.49 0.50 -5.93
CA SER A 36 18.39 0.44 -4.78
C SER A 36 17.69 0.79 -3.45
N GLN A 37 16.43 1.21 -3.47
CA GLN A 37 15.66 1.67 -2.30
C GLN A 37 14.36 0.89 -2.08
N TRP A 38 13.71 1.14 -0.95
CA TRP A 38 12.39 0.61 -0.60
C TRP A 38 11.39 1.74 -0.73
N ALA A 39 10.38 1.57 -1.58
CA ALA A 39 9.33 2.55 -1.79
C ALA A 39 8.11 2.17 -0.93
N VAL A 40 7.55 3.15 -0.23
CA VAL A 40 6.24 3.06 0.42
C VAL A 40 5.28 3.91 -0.38
N THR A 41 4.26 3.29 -0.98
CA THR A 41 3.29 3.96 -1.83
C THR A 41 1.92 3.89 -1.17
N VAL A 42 1.29 5.03 -0.94
CA VAL A 42 -0.08 5.10 -0.42
C VAL A 42 -1.03 5.41 -1.56
N THR A 43 -2.02 4.56 -1.74
CA THR A 43 -3.02 4.64 -2.81
C THR A 43 -4.42 4.72 -2.21
N SER A 44 -5.19 5.71 -2.65
CA SER A 44 -6.64 5.75 -2.42
C SER A 44 -7.29 4.69 -3.31
N LEU A 45 -8.02 3.75 -2.70
CA LEU A 45 -8.75 2.72 -3.42
C LEU A 45 -10.06 3.23 -4.02
N ALA A 46 -10.58 4.38 -3.56
CA ALA A 46 -11.78 4.99 -4.13
C ALA A 46 -11.56 5.41 -5.59
N ASP A 47 -10.40 6.02 -5.87
CA ASP A 47 -10.06 6.57 -7.18
C ASP A 47 -8.88 5.83 -7.84
N ASN A 48 -8.37 4.77 -7.20
CA ASN A 48 -7.13 4.10 -7.54
C ASN A 48 -5.95 5.07 -7.75
N ARG A 49 -5.92 6.14 -6.93
CA ARG A 49 -5.00 7.27 -7.08
C ARG A 49 -3.91 7.20 -6.04
N MET A 50 -2.66 7.31 -6.47
CA MET A 50 -1.52 7.48 -5.57
C MET A 50 -1.62 8.84 -4.85
N ILE A 51 -1.63 8.80 -3.52
CA ILE A 51 -1.67 9.98 -2.66
C ILE A 51 -0.25 10.45 -2.36
N CYS A 52 0.62 9.53 -1.94
CA CYS A 52 2.00 9.82 -1.63
C CYS A 52 2.91 8.61 -1.88
N GLN A 53 4.20 8.90 -2.03
CA GLN A 53 5.24 7.90 -2.16
C GLN A 53 6.51 8.37 -1.44
N ASP A 54 7.02 7.54 -0.54
CA ASP A 54 8.24 7.77 0.23
C ASP A 54 9.30 6.70 -0.10
N PHE A 55 10.58 7.06 0.01
CA PHE A 55 11.70 6.15 -0.26
C PHE A 55 12.62 5.99 0.95
N PHE A 56 12.99 4.75 1.24
CA PHE A 56 13.83 4.37 2.37
C PHE A 56 15.01 3.53 1.93
N SER A 57 16.12 3.66 2.65
CA SER A 57 17.33 2.88 2.37
C SER A 57 17.20 1.44 2.89
N ARG A 58 16.55 1.25 4.04
CA ARG A 58 16.41 -0.06 4.69
C ARG A 58 14.96 -0.54 4.65
N ARG A 59 14.79 -1.87 4.54
CA ARG A 59 13.46 -2.51 4.49
C ARG A 59 12.62 -2.21 5.73
N TRP A 60 13.23 -2.30 6.91
CA TRP A 60 12.51 -2.15 8.17
C TRP A 60 11.97 -0.73 8.37
N GLU A 61 12.65 0.29 7.86
CA GLU A 61 12.19 1.69 7.88
C GLU A 61 10.92 1.86 7.04
N ALA A 62 10.95 1.29 5.83
CA ALA A 62 9.80 1.31 4.93
C ALA A 62 8.59 0.58 5.53
N VAL A 63 8.80 -0.58 6.16
CA VAL A 63 7.74 -1.35 6.82
C VAL A 63 7.17 -0.59 8.03
N ALA A 64 8.03 -0.07 8.91
CA ALA A 64 7.59 0.71 10.06
C ALA A 64 6.79 1.95 9.64
N ARG A 65 7.20 2.62 8.57
CA ARG A 65 6.47 3.76 8.02
C ARG A 65 5.12 3.36 7.41
N ALA A 66 5.06 2.22 6.73
CA ALA A 66 3.81 1.74 6.18
C ALA A 66 2.78 1.40 7.28
N GLU A 67 3.25 0.81 8.39
CA GLU A 67 2.41 0.57 9.56
C GLU A 67 1.91 1.89 10.19
N ASP A 68 2.78 2.90 10.27
CA ASP A 68 2.43 4.24 10.76
C ASP A 68 1.35 4.90 9.89
N PHE A 69 1.48 4.83 8.55
CA PHE A 69 0.45 5.32 7.64
C PHE A 69 -0.89 4.61 7.84
N VAL A 70 -0.89 3.29 7.98
CA VAL A 70 -2.14 2.55 8.24
C VAL A 70 -2.74 2.94 9.59
N ARG A 71 -1.94 3.14 10.63
CA ARG A 71 -2.42 3.63 11.94
C ARG A 71 -3.04 5.03 11.82
N LEU A 72 -2.42 5.94 11.08
CA LEU A 72 -2.95 7.28 10.82
C LEU A 72 -4.26 7.21 10.02
N LEU A 73 -4.34 6.37 9.00
CA LEU A 73 -5.53 6.20 8.16
C LEU A 73 -6.69 5.48 8.87
N ASN A 74 -6.38 4.69 9.90
CA ASN A 74 -7.37 4.06 10.77
C ASN A 74 -7.86 5.01 11.88
N ARG A 75 -7.17 6.13 12.11
CA ARG A 75 -7.55 7.08 13.15
C ARG A 75 -8.84 7.79 12.74
N LYS A 76 -9.94 7.46 13.43
CA LYS A 76 -11.29 8.02 13.18
C LYS A 76 -11.46 9.45 13.71
N GLU A 77 -10.61 9.88 14.64
CA GLU A 77 -10.65 11.24 15.16
C GLU A 77 -9.63 12.13 14.44
N PRO A 78 -10.06 13.28 13.89
CA PRO A 78 -9.11 14.34 13.58
C PRO A 78 -8.32 14.67 14.86
N PRO A 79 -6.99 14.88 14.79
CA PRO A 79 -6.25 15.31 15.96
C PRO A 79 -6.93 16.55 16.55
N PRO A 80 -7.20 16.61 17.85
CA PRO A 80 -7.86 17.78 18.44
C PRO A 80 -6.93 18.99 18.25
N GLY A 81 -7.34 19.92 17.39
CA GLY A 81 -6.66 21.21 17.22
C GLY A 81 -6.05 21.52 15.85
N TRP A 82 -6.69 21.12 14.74
CA TRP A 82 -6.46 21.77 13.42
C TRP A 82 -7.69 22.56 12.98
#